data_AF-A0A2V6LXZ0-F1
#
_entry.id   AF-A0A2V6LXZ0-F1
#
_cell.length_a   1.000
_cell.length_b   1.000
_cell.length_c   1.000
_cell.angle_alpha   90.00
_cell.angle_beta   90.00
_cell.angle_gamma   90.00
#
_symmetry.space_group_name_H-M   'P 1'
#
loop_
_entity.id
_entity.type
_entity.pdbx_description
1 polymer ?
#
loop_
_entity_poly.entity_id
_entity_poly.type
_entity_poly.pdbx_seq_one_letter_code
_entity_poly.pdbx_strand_id
1 'polypeptide(L)'
;METENPIYRRWNPPVETRLPDIHGWLEDIHSAHELASRLSQEVSAETPDPVLLDALSTAALVRYSRCFTTGIRARLSIEELSTASPTDIDLHERIRGIRDWHIAHPVNEQEVHALYVILDGSPEATTGAIGFSSFSSVESPLQSFEVSAMLELCEKWIRWLNTQLIQEQTPLIPLANRFSRAQLLSLSQDEPQPNSNIRAKRRQVQR
;
A
#
# COMPACT_ATOMS: atom_id res chain seq x y z
N MET A 1 34.42 -17.13 -20.77
CA MET A 1 33.08 -17.67 -21.04
C MET A 1 32.11 -16.51 -20.91
N GLU A 2 31.70 -15.94 -22.03
CA GLU A 2 30.59 -14.97 -22.04
C GLU A 2 29.33 -15.76 -21.64
N THR A 3 28.73 -15.40 -20.51
CA THR A 3 27.41 -15.92 -20.13
C THR A 3 26.41 -15.34 -21.12
N GLU A 4 25.90 -16.17 -22.03
CA GLU A 4 24.82 -15.76 -22.93
C GLU A 4 23.64 -15.21 -22.13
N ASN A 5 23.11 -14.07 -22.56
CA ASN A 5 21.97 -13.45 -21.90
C ASN A 5 20.75 -14.38 -21.95
N PRO A 6 19.98 -14.50 -20.85
CA PRO A 6 18.77 -15.31 -20.84
C PRO A 6 17.75 -14.81 -21.87
N ILE A 7 17.10 -15.75 -22.56
CA ILE A 7 16.05 -15.46 -23.54
C ILE A 7 14.69 -15.54 -22.84
N TYR A 8 13.97 -14.43 -22.82
CA TYR A 8 12.64 -14.35 -22.21
C TYR A 8 11.53 -14.57 -23.23
N ARG A 9 10.50 -15.29 -22.81
CA ARG A 9 9.32 -15.62 -23.62
C ARG A 9 8.08 -15.58 -22.75
N ARG A 10 7.02 -14.98 -23.27
CA ARG A 10 5.74 -14.90 -22.57
C ARG A 10 5.03 -16.24 -22.66
N TRP A 11 4.88 -16.89 -21.52
CA TRP A 11 4.18 -18.16 -21.39
C TRP A 11 2.95 -17.98 -20.51
N ASN A 12 1.79 -18.40 -21.01
CA ASN A 12 0.58 -18.53 -20.21
C ASN A 12 0.45 -20.02 -19.83
N PRO A 13 0.73 -20.38 -18.57
CA PRO A 13 0.65 -21.78 -18.15
C PRO A 13 -0.78 -22.31 -18.32
N PRO A 14 -0.96 -23.62 -18.61
CA PRO A 14 -2.28 -24.22 -18.77
C PRO A 14 -3.01 -24.44 -17.43
N VAL A 15 -2.48 -23.91 -16.34
CA VAL A 15 -3.02 -23.98 -14.99
C VAL A 15 -3.18 -22.57 -14.46
N GLU A 16 -4.22 -22.34 -13.68
CA GLU A 16 -4.36 -21.08 -12.93
C GLU A 16 -3.23 -20.96 -11.92
N THR A 17 -2.74 -19.73 -11.73
CA THR A 17 -1.65 -19.43 -10.81
C THR A 17 -1.87 -18.08 -10.16
N ARG A 18 -1.43 -17.95 -8.90
CA ARG A 18 -1.43 -16.68 -8.17
C ARG A 18 -0.24 -15.78 -8.55
N LEU A 19 0.67 -16.20 -9.43
CA LEU A 19 1.90 -15.46 -9.74
C LEU A 19 1.69 -13.99 -10.14
N PRO A 20 0.71 -13.63 -10.99
CA PRO A 20 0.46 -12.21 -11.29
C PRO A 20 0.03 -11.40 -10.07
N ASP A 21 -0.81 -11.99 -9.22
CA ASP A 21 -1.24 -11.35 -7.97
C ASP A 21 -0.06 -11.22 -6.99
N ILE A 22 0.75 -12.28 -6.81
CA ILE A 22 1.93 -12.27 -5.93
C ILE A 22 2.94 -11.20 -6.35
N HIS A 23 3.25 -11.07 -7.65
CA HIS A 23 4.13 -10.00 -8.11
C HIS A 23 3.54 -8.62 -7.84
N GLY A 24 2.25 -8.43 -8.10
CA GLY A 24 1.57 -7.16 -7.82
C GLY A 24 1.55 -6.83 -6.32
N TRP A 25 1.37 -7.82 -5.45
CA TRP A 25 1.44 -7.64 -4.00
C TRP A 25 2.86 -7.32 -3.55
N LEU A 26 3.88 -8.02 -4.07
CA LEU A 26 5.27 -7.74 -3.77
C LEU A 26 5.66 -6.32 -4.17
N GLU A 27 5.27 -5.85 -5.35
CA GLU A 27 5.54 -4.49 -5.81
C GLU A 27 4.94 -3.44 -4.87
N ASP A 28 3.66 -3.61 -4.49
CA ASP A 28 2.97 -2.69 -3.59
C ASP A 28 3.54 -2.74 -2.16
N ILE A 29 3.86 -3.92 -1.61
CA ILE A 29 4.46 -4.06 -0.27
C ILE A 29 5.90 -3.53 -0.23
N HIS A 30 6.73 -3.81 -1.23
CA HIS A 30 8.08 -3.24 -1.31
C HIS A 30 8.03 -1.72 -1.41
N SER A 31 7.10 -1.19 -2.20
CA SER A 31 6.88 0.26 -2.28
C SER A 31 6.45 0.84 -0.93
N ALA A 32 5.53 0.17 -0.22
CA ALA A 32 5.09 0.59 1.11
C ALA A 32 6.25 0.57 2.13
N HIS A 33 7.09 -0.46 2.10
CA HIS A 33 8.28 -0.57 2.94
C HIS A 33 9.28 0.56 2.67
N GLU A 34 9.60 0.84 1.40
CA GLU A 34 10.51 1.92 1.01
C GLU A 34 9.99 3.29 1.48
N LEU A 35 8.69 3.54 1.31
CA LEU A 35 8.06 4.79 1.74
C LEU A 35 8.04 4.91 3.28
N ALA A 36 7.72 3.84 3.99
CA ALA A 36 7.78 3.81 5.46
C ALA A 36 9.21 3.97 5.98
N SER A 37 10.22 3.48 5.26
CA SER A 37 11.63 3.65 5.62
C SER A 37 12.05 5.11 5.51
N ARG A 38 11.68 5.76 4.41
CA ARG A 38 11.89 7.21 4.23
C ARG A 38 11.13 8.03 5.26
N LEU A 39 9.89 7.65 5.56
CA LEU A 39 9.10 8.29 6.61
C LEU A 39 9.79 8.18 7.98
N SER A 40 10.34 7.01 8.31
CA SER A 40 11.07 6.79 9.57
C SER A 40 12.30 7.71 9.68
N GLN A 41 13.02 7.92 8.57
CA GLN A 41 14.13 8.86 8.51
C GLN A 41 13.67 10.30 8.73
N GLU A 42 12.60 10.73 8.06
CA GLU A 42 12.04 12.08 8.17
C GLU A 42 11.51 12.37 9.59
N VAL A 43 10.82 11.42 10.20
CA VAL A 43 10.34 11.49 11.59
C VAL A 43 11.51 11.68 12.58
N SER A 44 12.68 11.16 12.24
CA SER A 44 13.88 11.22 13.09
C SER A 44 14.78 12.42 12.78
N ALA A 45 14.41 13.25 11.79
CA ALA A 45 15.21 14.41 11.41
C ALA A 45 15.19 15.49 12.51
N GLU A 46 16.27 16.29 12.58
CA GLU A 46 16.34 17.43 13.51
C GLU A 46 15.28 18.49 13.20
N THR A 47 14.96 18.65 11.91
CA THR A 47 13.93 19.56 11.41
C THR A 47 13.02 18.82 10.42
N PRO A 48 12.03 18.03 10.90
CA PRO A 48 11.13 17.29 10.02
C PRO A 48 10.29 18.23 9.15
N ASP A 49 10.17 17.93 7.86
CA ASP A 49 9.27 18.62 6.95
C ASP A 49 7.85 18.03 7.08
N PRO A 50 6.88 18.80 7.61
CA PRO A 50 5.52 18.31 7.79
C PRO A 50 4.83 17.91 6.48
N VAL A 51 5.19 18.51 5.35
CA VAL A 51 4.63 18.14 4.04
C VAL A 51 5.18 16.79 3.59
N LEU A 52 6.47 16.53 3.82
CA LEU A 52 7.06 15.23 3.50
C LEU A 52 6.53 14.13 4.41
N LEU A 53 6.36 14.40 5.71
CA LEU A 53 5.75 13.45 6.65
C LEU A 53 4.37 13.00 6.18
N ASP A 54 3.51 13.95 5.82
CA ASP A 54 2.15 13.67 5.34
C ASP A 54 2.16 12.92 3.99
N ALA A 55 2.96 13.39 3.03
CA ALA A 55 3.05 12.78 1.71
C ALA A 55 3.58 11.34 1.77
N LEU A 56 4.64 11.09 2.54
CA LEU A 56 5.24 9.76 2.70
C LEU A 56 4.29 8.82 3.45
N SER A 57 3.65 9.31 4.52
CA SER A 57 2.68 8.52 5.29
C SER A 57 1.49 8.11 4.42
N THR A 58 0.85 9.08 3.75
CA THR A 58 -0.27 8.83 2.84
C THR A 58 0.11 7.82 1.76
N ALA A 59 1.27 8.01 1.12
CA ALA A 59 1.73 7.11 0.06
C ALA A 59 1.98 5.68 0.59
N ALA A 60 2.61 5.54 1.77
CA ALA A 60 2.87 4.25 2.39
C ALA A 60 1.56 3.52 2.74
N LEU A 61 0.62 4.22 3.39
CA LEU A 61 -0.69 3.70 3.77
C LEU A 61 -1.48 3.20 2.55
N VAL A 62 -1.47 3.99 1.46
CA VAL A 62 -2.13 3.62 0.20
C VAL A 62 -1.49 2.39 -0.42
N ARG A 63 -0.16 2.36 -0.54
CA ARG A 63 0.57 1.22 -1.13
C ARG A 63 0.33 -0.06 -0.36
N TYR A 64 0.43 -0.01 0.96
CA TYR A 64 0.15 -1.15 1.82
C TYR A 64 -1.31 -1.62 1.65
N SER A 65 -2.27 -0.70 1.78
CA SER A 65 -3.70 -1.02 1.75
C SER A 65 -4.18 -1.63 0.43
N ARG A 66 -3.54 -1.31 -0.70
CA ARG A 66 -3.92 -1.83 -2.03
C ARG A 66 -3.88 -3.35 -2.11
N CYS A 67 -3.02 -4.01 -1.34
CA CYS A 67 -2.91 -5.46 -1.30
C CYS A 67 -4.14 -6.14 -0.68
N PHE A 68 -4.88 -5.40 0.16
CA PHE A 68 -5.98 -5.94 0.98
C PHE A 68 -7.35 -5.49 0.52
N THR A 69 -7.40 -4.63 -0.50
CA THR A 69 -8.66 -4.13 -1.05
C THR A 69 -9.07 -4.80 -2.34
N THR A 70 -10.39 -4.88 -2.51
CA THR A 70 -10.99 -5.53 -3.66
C THR A 70 -10.79 -4.68 -4.94
N GLY A 71 -10.51 -5.37 -6.04
CA GLY A 71 -10.29 -4.71 -7.33
C GLY A 71 -10.10 -5.73 -8.44
N ILE A 72 -9.12 -5.48 -9.29
CA ILE A 72 -8.72 -6.37 -10.38
C ILE A 72 -8.00 -7.61 -9.83
N ARG A 73 -7.05 -7.39 -8.91
CA ARG A 73 -6.27 -8.44 -8.24
C ARG A 73 -7.07 -9.10 -7.13
N ALA A 74 -6.72 -10.33 -6.79
CA ALA A 74 -7.19 -10.95 -5.55
C ALA A 74 -6.75 -10.11 -4.34
N ARG A 75 -7.50 -10.19 -3.24
CA ARG A 75 -7.12 -9.53 -1.98
C ARG A 75 -6.27 -10.50 -1.15
N LEU A 76 -5.24 -9.99 -0.51
CA LEU A 76 -4.62 -10.66 0.63
C LEU A 76 -5.55 -10.56 1.85
N SER A 77 -5.41 -11.53 2.74
CA SER A 77 -6.03 -11.54 4.06
C SER A 77 -4.93 -11.63 5.12
N ILE A 78 -5.03 -10.84 6.19
CA ILE A 78 -4.00 -10.82 7.25
C ILE A 78 -3.84 -12.20 7.90
N GLU A 79 -4.90 -13.00 7.89
CA GLU A 79 -4.92 -14.38 8.36
C GLU A 79 -4.07 -15.33 7.51
N GLU A 80 -3.73 -14.98 6.26
CA GLU A 80 -2.77 -15.74 5.45
C GLU A 80 -1.34 -15.64 6.00
N LEU A 81 -1.03 -14.57 6.75
CA LEU A 81 0.27 -14.35 7.36
C LEU A 81 0.34 -15.11 8.70
N SER A 82 0.75 -16.37 8.66
CA SER A 82 0.83 -17.24 9.85
C SER A 82 1.74 -16.73 10.98
N THR A 83 2.64 -15.78 10.68
CA THR A 83 3.53 -15.14 11.64
C THR A 83 2.95 -13.86 12.26
N ALA A 84 1.71 -13.47 11.90
CA ALA A 84 1.06 -12.29 12.44
C ALA A 84 0.71 -12.49 13.92
N SER A 85 1.14 -11.53 14.74
CA SER A 85 0.74 -11.39 16.14
C SER A 85 -0.58 -10.60 16.25
N PRO A 86 -1.27 -10.62 17.40
CA PRO A 86 -2.43 -9.74 17.63
C PRO A 86 -2.13 -8.27 17.36
N THR A 87 -0.93 -7.80 17.75
CA THR A 87 -0.48 -6.43 17.48
C THR A 87 -0.30 -6.13 15.99
N ASP A 88 0.13 -7.11 15.18
CA ASP A 88 0.20 -6.94 13.73
C ASP A 88 -1.19 -6.80 13.11
N ILE A 89 -2.18 -7.52 13.64
CA ILE A 89 -3.58 -7.46 13.20
C ILE A 89 -4.18 -6.09 13.55
N ASP A 90 -3.97 -5.64 14.80
CA ASP A 90 -4.44 -4.32 15.25
C ASP A 90 -3.81 -3.19 14.41
N LEU A 91 -2.51 -3.28 14.14
CA LEU A 91 -1.81 -2.33 13.28
C LEU A 91 -2.33 -2.38 11.83
N HIS A 92 -2.56 -3.58 11.29
CA HIS A 92 -3.12 -3.76 9.96
C HIS A 92 -4.49 -3.07 9.81
N GLU A 93 -5.40 -3.29 10.76
CA GLU A 93 -6.72 -2.66 10.74
C GLU A 93 -6.63 -1.15 10.95
N ARG A 94 -5.74 -0.69 11.84
CA ARG A 94 -5.50 0.74 12.04
C ARG A 94 -4.97 1.43 10.78
N ILE A 95 -3.96 0.88 10.12
CA ILE A 95 -3.41 1.40 8.85
C ILE A 95 -4.51 1.52 7.79
N ARG A 96 -5.34 0.48 7.67
CA ARG A 96 -6.45 0.48 6.71
C ARG A 96 -7.51 1.51 7.07
N GLY A 97 -7.83 1.66 8.35
CA GLY A 97 -8.75 2.68 8.86
C GLY A 97 -8.28 4.11 8.57
N ILE A 98 -7.00 4.41 8.79
CA ILE A 98 -6.40 5.71 8.48
C ILE A 98 -6.47 5.99 6.97
N ARG A 99 -6.17 4.99 6.14
CA ARG A 99 -6.30 5.14 4.69
C ARG A 99 -7.73 5.43 4.28
N ASP A 100 -8.69 4.68 4.82
CA ASP A 100 -10.11 4.86 4.50
C ASP A 100 -10.60 6.24 4.97
N TRP A 101 -10.07 6.77 6.08
CA TRP A 101 -10.29 8.14 6.52
C TRP A 101 -9.84 9.17 5.48
N HIS A 102 -8.63 9.06 4.93
CA HIS A 102 -8.13 9.97 3.88
C HIS A 102 -9.00 9.98 2.59
N ILE A 103 -9.85 8.97 2.38
CA ILE A 103 -10.71 8.85 1.20
C ILE A 103 -12.18 9.19 1.52
N ALA A 104 -12.61 9.03 2.77
CA ALA A 104 -13.96 9.36 3.21
C ALA A 104 -14.15 10.88 3.35
N HIS A 105 -15.38 11.37 3.18
CA HIS A 105 -15.68 12.79 3.43
C HIS A 105 -15.45 13.09 4.93
N PRO A 106 -14.68 14.14 5.27
CA PRO A 106 -14.24 14.38 6.63
C PRO A 106 -15.43 14.78 7.49
N VAL A 107 -15.82 13.88 8.39
CA VAL A 107 -16.68 14.16 9.54
C VAL A 107 -16.00 13.42 10.70
N ASN A 108 -14.93 13.99 11.27
CA ASN A 108 -14.07 13.25 12.20
C ASN A 108 -13.53 14.12 13.34
N GLU A 109 -13.34 13.49 14.50
CA GLU A 109 -12.86 14.06 15.77
C GLU A 109 -11.35 14.44 15.78
N GLN A 110 -10.62 14.16 14.68
CA GLN A 110 -9.16 14.34 14.57
C GLN A 110 -8.76 15.57 13.74
N GLU A 111 -9.72 16.21 13.09
CA GLU A 111 -9.57 17.54 12.50
C GLU A 111 -10.28 18.53 13.39
N VAL A 112 -9.52 19.38 14.07
CA VAL A 112 -10.07 20.41 14.94
C VAL A 112 -10.05 21.72 14.18
N HIS A 113 -11.22 22.16 13.71
CA HIS A 113 -11.42 23.53 13.25
C HIS A 113 -12.09 24.33 14.36
N ALA A 114 -11.39 25.35 14.86
CA ALA A 114 -11.91 26.23 15.89
C ALA A 114 -11.90 27.68 15.42
N LEU A 115 -12.99 28.39 15.66
CA LEU A 115 -13.07 29.84 15.50
C LEU A 115 -12.95 30.48 16.89
N TYR A 116 -11.94 31.31 17.06
CA TYR A 116 -11.73 32.09 18.27
C TYR A 116 -12.24 33.51 18.05
N VAL A 117 -13.00 34.01 19.02
CA VAL A 117 -13.29 35.44 19.14
C VAL A 117 -12.17 36.09 19.92
N ILE A 118 -11.59 37.14 19.37
CA ILE A 118 -10.57 37.95 20.04
C ILE A 118 -11.29 39.06 20.80
N LEU A 119 -11.03 39.14 22.11
CA LEU A 119 -11.60 40.15 23.01
C LEU A 119 -10.53 41.18 23.37
N ASP A 120 -10.97 42.41 23.64
CA ASP A 120 -10.11 43.42 24.27
C ASP A 120 -9.94 43.07 25.76
N GLY A 121 -8.70 42.86 26.20
CA GLY A 121 -8.36 42.49 27.57
C GLY A 121 -8.23 43.67 28.53
N SER A 122 -8.42 44.91 28.07
CA SER A 122 -8.28 46.10 28.90
C SER A 122 -9.44 46.24 29.92
N PRO A 123 -9.18 46.70 31.16
CA PRO A 123 -10.23 46.92 32.16
C PRO A 123 -11.28 47.96 31.74
N GLU A 124 -10.92 48.86 30.82
CA GLU A 124 -11.82 49.91 30.30
C GLU A 124 -12.52 49.53 28.99
N ALA A 125 -12.37 48.29 28.51
CA ALA A 125 -12.96 47.84 27.26
C ALA A 125 -14.50 48.00 27.28
N THR A 126 -15.03 48.78 26.34
CA THR A 126 -16.49 49.02 26.17
C THR A 126 -17.08 48.25 24.99
N THR A 127 -16.24 47.72 24.11
CA THR A 127 -16.61 46.90 22.96
C THR A 127 -16.30 45.43 23.21
N GLY A 128 -17.17 44.53 22.74
CA GLY A 128 -17.06 43.08 22.94
C GLY A 128 -15.94 42.42 22.13
N ALA A 129 -16.23 42.01 20.90
CA ALA A 129 -15.25 41.38 20.03
C ALA A 129 -14.42 42.43 19.26
N ILE A 130 -13.09 42.28 19.26
CA ILE A 130 -12.16 43.10 18.47
C ILE A 130 -11.61 42.36 17.25
N GLY A 131 -11.89 41.07 17.11
CA GLY A 131 -11.50 40.30 15.95
C GLY A 131 -11.88 38.84 16.03
N PHE A 132 -11.44 38.09 15.02
CA PHE A 132 -11.58 36.64 14.94
C PHE A 132 -10.24 36.03 14.53
N SER A 133 -9.98 34.82 15.00
CA SER A 133 -8.88 33.97 14.53
C SER A 133 -9.39 32.57 14.30
N SER A 134 -8.81 31.87 13.32
CA SER A 134 -9.11 30.47 13.04
C SER A 134 -7.91 29.60 13.40
N PHE A 135 -8.17 28.47 14.04
CA PHE A 135 -7.21 27.41 14.26
C PHE A 135 -7.65 26.17 13.51
N SER A 136 -6.69 25.47 12.93
CA SER A 136 -6.89 24.17 12.31
C SER A 136 -5.75 23.26 12.71
N SER A 137 -6.08 22.10 13.25
CA SER A 137 -5.13 21.04 13.58
C SER A 137 -5.58 19.74 12.96
N VAL A 138 -4.64 19.04 12.34
CA VAL A 138 -4.81 17.69 11.83
C VAL A 138 -3.76 16.84 12.53
N GLU A 139 -4.17 15.77 13.20
CA GLU A 139 -3.21 14.83 13.78
C GLU A 139 -2.44 14.10 12.67
N SER A 140 -1.13 13.92 12.87
CA SER A 140 -0.32 13.08 11.97
C SER A 140 -0.92 11.67 11.91
N PRO A 141 -1.16 11.11 10.71
CA PRO A 141 -1.86 9.84 10.56
C PRO A 141 -1.13 8.65 11.20
N LEU A 142 0.21 8.68 11.26
CA LEU A 142 1.04 7.65 11.90
C LEU A 142 1.98 8.27 12.94
N GLN A 143 2.08 7.61 14.11
CA GLN A 143 3.07 7.90 15.13
C GLN A 143 4.39 7.17 14.86
N SER A 144 5.51 7.64 15.42
CA SER A 144 6.85 7.08 15.13
C SER A 144 6.96 5.57 15.37
N PHE A 145 6.35 5.05 16.45
CA PHE A 145 6.35 3.62 16.72
C PHE A 145 5.50 2.82 15.70
N GLU A 146 4.47 3.43 15.13
CA GLU A 146 3.60 2.83 14.12
C GLU A 146 4.32 2.74 12.78
N VAL A 147 5.16 3.72 12.46
CA VAL A 147 6.05 3.67 11.30
C VAL A 147 7.01 2.49 11.41
N SER A 148 7.67 2.32 12.57
CA SER A 148 8.55 1.17 12.82
C SER A 148 7.80 -0.17 12.76
N ALA A 149 6.63 -0.26 13.38
CA ALA A 149 5.83 -1.46 13.35
C ALA A 149 5.32 -1.79 11.92
N MET A 150 5.01 -0.76 11.12
CA MET A 150 4.63 -0.92 9.71
C MET A 150 5.77 -1.49 8.87
N LEU A 151 7.02 -1.06 9.11
CA LEU A 151 8.20 -1.62 8.47
C LEU A 151 8.32 -3.12 8.75
N GLU A 152 8.28 -3.50 10.03
CA GLU A 152 8.34 -4.91 10.44
C GLU A 152 7.22 -5.75 9.82
N LEU A 153 6.00 -5.19 9.75
CA LEU A 153 4.87 -5.85 9.12
C LEU A 153 5.07 -6.03 7.61
N CYS A 154 5.60 -5.02 6.91
CA CYS A 154 5.97 -5.15 5.50
C CYS A 154 7.05 -6.22 5.29
N GLU A 155 8.05 -6.32 6.16
CA GLU A 155 9.08 -7.35 6.08
C GLU A 155 8.52 -8.77 6.30
N LYS A 156 7.55 -8.93 7.21
CA LYS A 156 6.83 -10.21 7.37
C LYS A 156 6.10 -10.58 6.07
N TRP A 157 5.40 -9.63 5.46
CA TRP A 157 4.73 -9.84 4.17
C TRP A 157 5.70 -10.19 3.04
N ILE A 158 6.81 -9.47 2.91
CA ILE A 158 7.83 -9.72 1.88
C ILE A 158 8.37 -11.15 2.01
N ARG A 159 8.71 -11.59 3.22
CA ARG A 159 9.21 -12.96 3.47
C ARG A 159 8.17 -14.01 3.10
N TRP A 160 6.92 -13.80 3.51
CA TRP A 160 5.83 -14.71 3.20
C TRP A 160 5.54 -14.77 1.69
N LEU A 161 5.41 -13.63 1.02
CA LEU A 161 5.15 -13.54 -0.42
C LEU A 161 6.28 -14.16 -1.26
N ASN A 162 7.55 -13.98 -0.86
CA ASN A 162 8.66 -14.65 -1.53
C ASN A 162 8.59 -16.17 -1.37
N THR A 163 8.13 -16.66 -0.22
CA THR A 163 7.90 -18.10 -0.02
C THR A 163 6.77 -18.60 -0.93
N GLN A 164 5.66 -17.86 -1.02
CA GLN A 164 4.55 -18.18 -1.92
C GLN A 164 4.97 -18.15 -3.40
N LEU A 165 5.80 -17.17 -3.78
CA LEU A 165 6.34 -17.04 -5.13
C LEU A 165 7.10 -18.30 -5.55
N ILE A 166 8.01 -18.77 -4.71
CA ILE A 166 8.79 -20.00 -4.96
C ILE A 166 7.86 -21.21 -5.04
N GLN A 167 6.89 -21.32 -4.12
CA GLN A 167 5.93 -22.44 -4.10
C GLN A 167 5.08 -22.51 -5.37
N GLU A 168 4.64 -21.35 -5.90
CA GLU A 168 3.87 -21.26 -7.14
C GLU A 168 4.73 -21.49 -8.40
N GLN A 169 6.00 -21.06 -8.41
CA GLN A 169 6.91 -21.23 -9.55
C GLN A 169 7.43 -22.67 -9.70
N THR A 170 7.73 -23.34 -8.59
CA THR A 170 8.33 -24.68 -8.57
C THR A 170 7.60 -25.71 -9.46
N PRO A 171 6.27 -25.86 -9.39
CA PRO A 171 5.55 -26.83 -10.23
C PRO A 171 5.47 -26.44 -11.71
N LEU A 172 5.73 -25.17 -12.06
CA LEU A 172 5.65 -24.69 -13.44
C LEU A 172 6.85 -25.09 -14.29
N ILE A 173 8.03 -25.29 -13.69
CA ILE A 173 9.24 -25.69 -14.43
C ILE A 173 9.06 -27.06 -15.10
N PRO A 174 8.61 -28.13 -14.39
CA PRO A 174 8.31 -29.40 -15.03
C PRO A 174 7.23 -29.32 -16.12
N LEU A 175 6.26 -28.41 -15.97
CA LEU A 175 5.20 -28.19 -16.98
C LEU A 175 5.77 -27.54 -18.25
N ALA A 176 6.60 -26.52 -18.10
CA ALA A 176 7.29 -25.86 -19.22
C ALA A 176 8.20 -26.85 -19.97
N ASN A 177 8.87 -27.75 -19.25
CA ASN A 177 9.75 -28.77 -19.83
C ASN A 177 9.02 -29.86 -20.63
N ARG A 178 7.68 -29.88 -20.65
CA ARG A 178 6.90 -30.73 -21.57
C ARG A 178 6.90 -30.22 -23.01
N PHE A 179 7.26 -28.95 -23.22
CA PHE A 179 7.39 -28.35 -24.54
C PHE A 179 8.83 -28.47 -25.04
N SER A 180 8.99 -28.70 -26.34
CA SER A 180 10.30 -28.64 -26.98
C SER A 180 10.86 -27.21 -26.96
N ARG A 181 12.19 -27.08 -27.03
CA ARG A 181 12.86 -25.78 -27.13
C ARG A 181 12.34 -24.92 -28.29
N ALA A 182 12.04 -25.52 -29.44
CA ALA A 182 11.48 -24.81 -30.59
C ALA A 182 10.09 -24.23 -30.28
N GLN A 183 9.24 -24.99 -29.59
CA GLN A 183 7.92 -24.50 -29.15
C GLN A 183 8.05 -23.34 -28.17
N LEU A 184 8.93 -23.45 -27.17
CA LEU A 184 9.19 -22.36 -26.22
C LEU A 184 9.73 -21.10 -26.90
N LEU A 185 10.63 -21.24 -27.89
CA LEU A 185 11.16 -20.11 -28.64
C LEU A 185 10.13 -19.43 -29.54
N SER A 186 9.08 -20.15 -29.95
CA SER A 186 7.98 -19.61 -30.76
C SER A 186 6.94 -18.82 -29.97
N LEU A 187 7.00 -18.85 -28.63
CA LEU A 187 6.14 -18.04 -27.77
C LEU A 187 6.37 -16.53 -28.00
N SER A 188 5.35 -15.73 -27.71
CA SER A 188 5.40 -14.27 -27.90
C SER A 188 6.49 -13.61 -27.04
N GLN A 189 7.07 -12.54 -27.57
CA GLN A 189 7.97 -11.63 -26.85
C GLN A 189 7.23 -10.37 -26.37
N ASP A 190 5.96 -10.22 -26.73
CA ASP A 190 5.22 -8.98 -26.51
C ASP A 190 5.02 -8.73 -25.02
N GLU A 191 5.26 -7.48 -24.62
CA GLU A 191 4.92 -7.03 -23.28
C GLU A 191 3.41 -7.15 -23.05
N PRO A 192 2.98 -7.61 -21.86
CA PRO A 192 1.57 -7.63 -21.51
C PRO A 192 1.01 -6.21 -21.51
N GLN A 193 0.05 -5.94 -22.41
CA GLN A 193 -0.66 -4.67 -22.43
C GLN A 193 -1.60 -4.55 -21.22
N PRO A 194 -1.74 -3.36 -20.61
CA PRO A 194 -2.73 -3.13 -19.56
C PRO A 194 -4.12 -3.49 -20.07
N ASN A 195 -4.82 -4.35 -19.34
CA ASN A 195 -6.16 -4.79 -19.72
C ASN A 195 -7.18 -3.65 -19.53
N SER A 196 -7.40 -2.84 -20.56
CA SER A 196 -8.34 -1.71 -20.56
C SER A 196 -9.83 -2.12 -20.40
N ASN A 197 -10.16 -3.40 -20.57
CA ASN A 197 -11.53 -3.93 -20.64
C ASN A 197 -12.08 -4.61 -19.37
N ILE A 198 -11.38 -4.55 -18.23
CA ILE A 198 -11.77 -5.31 -17.03
C ILE A 198 -13.12 -4.87 -16.42
N ARG A 199 -13.53 -3.61 -16.61
CA ARG A 199 -14.84 -3.13 -16.15
C ARG A 199 -16.03 -3.79 -16.84
N ALA A 200 -15.89 -4.31 -18.05
CA ALA A 200 -17.02 -4.83 -18.84
C ALA A 200 -17.45 -6.26 -18.45
N LYS A 201 -16.52 -7.13 -18.05
CA LYS A 201 -16.81 -8.56 -17.82
C LYS A 201 -17.58 -8.86 -16.53
N ARG A 202 -17.44 -8.07 -15.46
CA ARG A 202 -18.10 -8.37 -14.17
C ARG A 202 -19.55 -7.89 -14.06
N ARG A 203 -20.01 -6.95 -14.91
CA ARG A 203 -21.44 -6.56 -14.97
C ARG A 203 -22.35 -7.67 -15.50
N GLN A 204 -21.80 -8.69 -16.16
CA GLN A 204 -22.57 -9.83 -16.69
C GLN A 204 -22.68 -11.00 -15.71
N VAL A 205 -21.86 -11.06 -14.65
CA VAL A 205 -21.88 -12.17 -13.68
C VAL A 205 -22.77 -11.85 -12.45
N GLN A 206 -23.21 -10.59 -12.31
CA GLN A 206 -24.13 -10.14 -11.25
C GLN A 206 -25.57 -9.90 -11.74
N ARG A 207 -25.99 -10.56 -12.84
CA ARG A 207 -27.39 -10.53 -13.32
C ARG A 207 -27.97 -11.93 -13.34
#